data_AF-A0A1C5C6B7-F1
#
_entry.id   AF-A0A1C5C6B7-F1
#
_cell.length_a   1.000
_cell.length_b   1.000
_cell.length_c   1.000
_cell.angle_alpha   90.00
_cell.angle_beta   90.00
_cell.angle_gamma   90.00
#
_symmetry.space_group_name_H-M   'P 1'
#
loop_
_entity.id
_entity.type
_entity.pdbx_description
1 polymer ?
#
loop_
_entity_poly.entity_id
_entity_poly.type
_entity_poly.pdbx_seq_one_letter_code
_entity_poly.pdbx_strand_id
1 'polypeptide(L)'
;MAQVRAGLPGEAGARRQALVGVVGRCAEAGRRLDAEAAALDQVRGLEGPGAGMALDVAEGRFRALAARTVAAHATLAALRERYAPSATDPVTGSVEQAKDRLLFATAHLNATRRSIDAADGDGTARNLRAAEGAVAQAEILVTGVERLATRLREAAALVPAALTGAEAELTAARHGRSRASLATGELNARLAHADGVLAAVREELTGALPYDPLDALRRITRAVDRLDVGRSGVLDTAALLVARTSLESADDFVTVHRGAVGPEARALLSEAARTPVAGARAAFEADTAARAARGLAERDVRAHGTPYPDTTTIGLPGAVLGGILLAEDPDGGPPATFGGPATRGRRHVRAPG
;
A
#
# COMPACT_ATOMS: atom_id res chain seq x y z
N MET A 1 10.87 -13.55 -28.08
CA MET A 1 10.46 -14.96 -28.25
C MET A 1 10.04 -15.51 -26.89
N ALA A 2 8.75 -15.73 -26.73
CA ALA A 2 8.18 -16.38 -25.56
C ALA A 2 8.60 -17.85 -25.51
N GLN A 3 9.39 -18.24 -24.51
CA GLN A 3 9.58 -19.64 -24.16
C GLN A 3 8.79 -19.95 -22.90
N VAL A 4 7.69 -20.62 -23.18
CA VAL A 4 6.77 -21.29 -22.28
C VAL A 4 7.54 -22.05 -21.20
N ARG A 5 7.33 -21.64 -19.95
CA ARG A 5 7.65 -22.42 -18.75
C ARG A 5 6.67 -23.59 -18.66
N ALA A 6 6.74 -24.52 -19.61
CA ALA A 6 6.02 -25.79 -19.55
C ALA A 6 6.86 -26.71 -18.67
N GLY A 7 6.51 -26.76 -17.38
CA GLY A 7 6.92 -27.87 -16.53
C GLY A 7 6.43 -29.19 -17.12
N LEU A 8 7.03 -30.29 -16.68
CA LEU A 8 6.70 -31.63 -17.19
C LEU A 8 5.18 -31.90 -17.08
N PRO A 9 4.57 -32.70 -17.96
CA PRO A 9 3.12 -32.95 -17.94
C PRO A 9 2.56 -33.34 -16.55
N GLY A 10 3.35 -34.07 -15.75
CA GLY A 10 3.01 -34.40 -14.35
C GLY A 10 3.03 -33.21 -13.39
N GLU A 11 3.95 -32.26 -13.57
CA GLU A 11 3.99 -31.01 -12.80
C GLU A 11 2.85 -30.06 -13.17
N ALA A 12 2.46 -30.04 -14.46
CA ALA A 12 1.29 -29.29 -14.92
C ALA A 12 -0.01 -29.85 -14.32
N GLY A 13 -0.14 -31.18 -14.23
CA GLY A 13 -1.25 -31.86 -13.55
C GLY A 13 -1.29 -31.56 -12.05
N ALA A 14 -0.15 -31.70 -11.35
CA ALA A 14 -0.04 -31.39 -9.93
C ALA A 14 -0.35 -29.91 -9.63
N ARG A 15 0.15 -28.99 -10.46
CA ARG A 15 -0.14 -27.55 -10.36
C ARG A 15 -1.63 -27.27 -10.53
N ARG A 16 -2.29 -27.90 -11.52
CA ARG A 16 -3.73 -27.75 -11.73
C ARG A 16 -4.51 -28.22 -10.51
N GLN A 17 -4.18 -29.39 -9.96
CA GLN A 17 -4.83 -29.91 -8.76
C GLN A 17 -4.65 -28.99 -7.55
N ALA A 18 -3.44 -28.43 -7.36
CA ALA A 18 -3.17 -27.47 -6.30
C ALA A 18 -4.03 -26.19 -6.43
N LEU A 19 -4.15 -25.65 -7.65
CA LEU A 19 -4.99 -24.46 -7.93
C LEU A 19 -6.47 -24.74 -7.68
N VAL A 20 -6.98 -25.91 -8.09
CA VAL A 20 -8.36 -26.33 -7.78
C VAL A 20 -8.58 -26.39 -6.26
N GLY A 21 -7.61 -26.93 -5.51
CA GLY A 21 -7.65 -26.94 -4.05
C GLY A 21 -7.68 -25.53 -3.43
N VAL A 22 -6.93 -24.57 -3.99
CA VAL A 22 -6.97 -23.16 -3.57
C VAL A 22 -8.35 -22.57 -3.84
N VAL A 23 -8.91 -22.75 -5.04
CA VAL A 23 -10.25 -22.27 -5.38
C VAL A 23 -11.31 -22.83 -4.43
N GLY A 24 -11.24 -24.14 -4.13
CA GLY A 24 -12.15 -24.78 -3.18
C GLY A 24 -12.08 -24.17 -1.77
N ARG A 25 -10.86 -23.90 -1.27
CA ARG A 25 -10.67 -23.23 0.03
C ARG A 25 -11.15 -21.78 0.03
N CYS A 26 -10.94 -21.05 -1.05
CA CYS A 26 -11.46 -19.68 -1.20
C CYS A 26 -13.00 -19.67 -1.24
N ALA A 27 -13.62 -20.64 -1.91
CA ALA A 27 -15.08 -20.77 -1.95
C ALA A 27 -15.65 -21.09 -0.56
N GLU A 28 -15.00 -21.99 0.20
CA GLU A 28 -15.39 -22.29 1.58
C GLU A 28 -15.22 -21.09 2.51
N ALA A 29 -14.09 -20.37 2.41
CA ALA A 29 -13.89 -19.14 3.16
C ALA A 29 -14.97 -18.09 2.81
N GLY A 30 -15.33 -17.96 1.52
CA GLY A 30 -16.43 -17.12 1.07
C GLY A 30 -17.76 -17.48 1.73
N ARG A 31 -18.14 -18.77 1.72
CA ARG A 31 -19.37 -19.24 2.38
C ARG A 31 -19.39 -18.94 3.88
N ARG A 32 -18.26 -19.11 4.57
CA ARG A 32 -18.14 -18.79 6.00
C ARG A 32 -18.31 -17.29 6.25
N LEU A 33 -17.74 -16.43 5.40
CA LEU A 33 -17.94 -14.98 5.49
C LEU A 33 -19.39 -14.59 5.20
N ASP A 34 -20.02 -15.24 4.22
CA ASP A 34 -21.44 -15.02 3.89
C ASP A 34 -22.37 -15.40 5.06
N ALA A 35 -22.07 -16.48 5.79
CA ALA A 35 -22.86 -16.92 6.95
C ALA A 35 -22.87 -15.88 8.10
N GLU A 36 -21.76 -15.18 8.29
CA GLU A 36 -21.60 -14.18 9.37
C GLU A 36 -22.09 -12.77 8.98
N ALA A 37 -22.46 -12.56 7.72
CA ALA A 37 -22.73 -11.22 7.18
C ALA A 37 -23.88 -10.49 7.89
N ALA A 38 -24.99 -11.19 8.15
CA ALA A 38 -26.15 -10.61 8.83
C ALA A 38 -25.87 -10.31 10.31
N ALA A 39 -25.16 -11.20 11.00
CA ALA A 39 -24.78 -11.01 12.40
C ALA A 39 -23.87 -9.79 12.57
N LEU A 40 -22.92 -9.59 11.64
CA LEU A 40 -22.07 -8.39 11.67
C LEU A 40 -22.87 -7.11 11.43
N ASP A 41 -23.83 -7.11 10.49
CA ASP A 41 -24.67 -5.93 10.23
C ASP A 41 -25.49 -5.54 11.48
N GLN A 42 -25.98 -6.53 12.24
CA GLN A 42 -26.67 -6.29 13.52
C GLN A 42 -25.74 -5.65 14.56
N VAL A 43 -24.53 -6.18 14.74
CA VAL A 43 -23.53 -5.61 15.68
C VAL A 43 -23.16 -4.18 15.30
N ARG A 44 -23.13 -3.88 14.00
CA ARG A 44 -22.84 -2.53 13.51
C ARG A 44 -24.00 -1.55 13.66
N GLY A 45 -25.21 -2.03 13.97
CA GLY A 45 -26.39 -1.18 14.16
C GLY A 45 -26.72 -0.34 12.93
N LEU A 46 -26.47 -0.85 11.72
CA LEU A 46 -26.67 -0.09 10.48
C LEU A 46 -28.15 0.15 10.14
N GLU A 47 -29.03 -0.55 10.84
CA GLU A 47 -30.48 -0.53 10.66
C GLU A 47 -31.19 -0.32 11.99
N GLY A 48 -32.42 0.18 11.93
CA GLY A 48 -33.29 0.31 13.10
C GLY A 48 -32.75 1.29 14.16
N PRO A 49 -33.02 1.04 15.45
CA PRO A 49 -32.68 1.99 16.54
C PRO A 49 -31.19 2.31 16.67
N GLY A 50 -30.30 1.44 16.17
CA GLY A 50 -28.85 1.64 16.23
C GLY A 50 -28.31 2.65 15.22
N ALA A 51 -29.05 2.97 14.16
CA ALA A 51 -28.55 3.73 13.02
C ALA A 51 -28.12 5.16 13.39
N GLY A 52 -28.83 5.81 14.30
CA GLY A 52 -28.46 7.15 14.79
C GLY A 52 -27.10 7.15 15.48
N MET A 53 -26.87 6.19 16.38
CA MET A 53 -25.59 6.06 17.08
C MET A 53 -24.44 5.72 16.11
N ALA A 54 -24.70 4.84 15.15
CA ALA A 54 -23.72 4.48 14.12
C ALA A 54 -23.35 5.69 13.23
N LEU A 55 -24.34 6.52 12.89
CA LEU A 55 -24.12 7.79 12.19
C LEU A 55 -23.27 8.75 13.03
N ASP A 56 -23.58 8.93 14.32
CA ASP A 56 -22.80 9.81 15.22
C ASP A 56 -21.33 9.41 15.29
N VAL A 57 -21.04 8.10 15.38
CA VAL A 57 -19.68 7.56 15.36
C VAL A 57 -18.98 7.86 14.03
N ALA A 58 -19.67 7.65 12.90
CA ALA A 58 -19.13 7.92 11.58
C ALA A 58 -18.83 9.42 11.38
N GLU A 59 -19.72 10.30 11.83
CA GLU A 59 -19.51 11.76 11.78
C GLU A 59 -18.36 12.20 12.68
N GLY A 60 -18.22 11.61 13.87
CA GLY A 60 -17.09 11.86 14.77
C GLY A 60 -15.75 11.53 14.10
N ARG A 61 -15.65 10.34 13.50
CA ARG A 61 -14.45 9.91 12.75
C ARG A 61 -14.18 10.81 11.55
N PHE A 62 -15.23 11.17 10.80
CA PHE A 62 -15.11 12.10 9.67
C PHE A 62 -14.52 13.45 10.08
N ARG A 63 -15.03 14.08 11.16
CA ARG A 63 -14.53 15.38 11.63
C ARG A 63 -13.07 15.30 12.08
N ALA A 64 -12.71 14.25 12.84
CA ALA A 64 -11.33 14.02 13.26
C ALA A 64 -10.39 13.85 12.05
N LEU A 65 -10.82 13.09 11.05
CA LEU A 65 -10.04 12.86 9.84
C LEU A 65 -9.92 14.11 8.96
N ALA A 66 -10.98 14.91 8.83
CA ALA A 66 -10.94 16.17 8.10
C ALA A 66 -9.88 17.14 8.69
N ALA A 67 -9.78 17.22 10.02
CA ALA A 67 -8.72 17.98 10.67
C ALA A 67 -7.32 17.42 10.40
N ARG A 68 -7.15 16.09 10.46
CA ARG A 68 -5.89 15.42 10.11
C ARG A 68 -5.47 15.62 8.65
N THR A 69 -6.42 15.67 7.71
CA THR A 69 -6.14 15.92 6.29
C THR A 69 -5.49 17.30 6.07
N VAL A 70 -5.94 18.32 6.81
CA VAL A 70 -5.31 19.66 6.77
C VAL A 70 -3.87 19.59 7.29
N ALA A 71 -3.64 18.90 8.42
CA ALA A 71 -2.30 18.72 8.97
C ALA A 71 -1.38 17.92 8.04
N ALA A 72 -1.90 16.88 7.38
CA ALA A 72 -1.16 16.09 6.39
C ALA A 72 -0.77 16.91 5.16
N HIS A 73 -1.62 17.85 4.72
CA HIS A 73 -1.27 18.78 3.64
C HIS A 73 -0.06 19.65 4.00
N ALA A 74 -0.08 20.25 5.20
CA ALA A 74 1.04 21.05 5.70
C ALA A 74 2.31 20.20 5.89
N THR A 75 2.17 18.96 6.39
CA THR A 75 3.27 18.01 6.52
C THR A 75 3.91 17.70 5.17
N LEU A 76 3.11 17.41 4.14
CA LEU A 76 3.60 17.12 2.81
C LEU A 76 4.32 18.32 2.17
N ALA A 77 3.83 19.55 2.40
CA ALA A 77 4.50 20.77 1.96
C ALA A 77 5.89 20.90 2.61
N ALA A 78 5.99 20.72 3.94
CA ALA A 78 7.26 20.76 4.65
C ALA A 78 8.24 19.66 4.20
N LEU A 79 7.75 18.45 3.87
CA LEU A 79 8.59 17.39 3.32
C LEU A 79 9.19 17.78 1.96
N ARG A 80 8.41 18.43 1.09
CA ARG A 80 8.86 18.86 -0.26
C ARG A 80 9.88 20.00 -0.22
N GLU A 81 9.85 20.82 0.83
CA GLU A 81 10.89 21.83 1.06
C GLU A 81 12.19 21.20 1.56
N ARG A 82 12.09 20.13 2.35
CA ARG A 82 13.24 19.54 3.05
C ARG A 82 13.97 18.44 2.26
N TYR A 83 13.24 17.66 1.46
CA TYR A 83 13.76 16.45 0.80
C TYR A 83 13.61 16.53 -0.71
N ALA A 84 14.38 15.71 -1.43
CA ALA A 84 14.25 15.61 -2.88
C ALA A 84 12.84 15.15 -3.30
N PRO A 85 12.35 15.51 -4.51
CA PRO A 85 11.01 15.10 -4.97
C PRO A 85 10.74 13.59 -4.85
N SER A 86 11.75 12.76 -5.17
CA SER A 86 11.67 11.30 -5.09
C SER A 86 11.31 10.78 -3.69
N ALA A 87 11.68 11.51 -2.64
CA ALA A 87 11.37 11.14 -1.26
C ALA A 87 9.85 11.20 -0.97
N THR A 88 9.10 12.00 -1.75
CA THR A 88 7.65 12.20 -1.58
C THR A 88 6.80 11.53 -2.65
N ASP A 89 7.42 10.98 -3.71
CA ASP A 89 6.74 10.25 -4.78
C ASP A 89 5.71 9.21 -4.28
N PRO A 90 5.99 8.41 -3.24
CA PRO A 90 5.05 7.39 -2.77
C PRO A 90 3.68 7.91 -2.32
N VAL A 91 3.60 9.17 -1.89
CA VAL A 91 2.38 9.79 -1.37
C VAL A 91 1.88 10.94 -2.25
N THR A 92 2.44 11.11 -3.44
CA THR A 92 1.98 12.11 -4.40
C THR A 92 0.48 11.94 -4.68
N GLY A 93 -0.27 13.04 -4.55
CA GLY A 93 -1.72 13.06 -4.73
C GLY A 93 -2.54 12.45 -3.58
N SER A 94 -1.93 11.89 -2.53
CA SER A 94 -2.65 11.23 -1.44
C SER A 94 -3.60 12.18 -0.69
N VAL A 95 -3.17 13.41 -0.47
CA VAL A 95 -4.00 14.44 0.19
C VAL A 95 -5.21 14.83 -0.65
N GLU A 96 -5.05 14.94 -1.96
CA GLU A 96 -6.16 15.28 -2.86
C GLU A 96 -7.16 14.12 -2.95
N GLN A 97 -6.67 12.88 -3.07
CA GLN A 97 -7.53 11.70 -2.98
C GLN A 97 -8.26 11.59 -1.64
N ALA A 98 -7.60 11.94 -0.53
CA ALA A 98 -8.24 11.96 0.79
C ALA A 98 -9.37 13.00 0.85
N LYS A 99 -9.17 14.19 0.28
CA LYS A 99 -10.23 15.21 0.16
C LYS A 99 -11.39 14.70 -0.69
N ASP A 100 -11.12 14.05 -1.82
CA ASP A 100 -12.16 13.46 -2.68
C ASP A 100 -13.00 12.42 -1.91
N ARG A 101 -12.36 11.57 -1.11
CA ARG A 101 -13.05 10.60 -0.25
C ARG A 101 -13.87 11.28 0.85
N LEU A 102 -13.37 12.37 1.43
CA LEU A 102 -14.11 13.15 2.43
C LEU A 102 -15.33 13.86 1.82
N LEU A 103 -15.23 14.36 0.59
CA LEU A 103 -16.38 14.92 -0.14
C LEU A 103 -17.45 13.85 -0.40
N PHE A 104 -17.03 12.68 -0.88
CA PHE A 104 -17.92 11.52 -1.06
C PHE A 104 -18.57 11.08 0.26
N ALA A 105 -17.79 11.00 1.35
CA ALA A 105 -18.31 10.68 2.68
C ALA A 105 -19.34 11.70 3.15
N THR A 106 -19.10 12.99 2.92
CA THR A 106 -20.04 14.07 3.29
C THR A 106 -21.40 13.89 2.60
N ALA A 107 -21.40 13.60 1.30
CA ALA A 107 -22.63 13.36 0.55
C ALA A 107 -23.43 12.18 1.14
N HIS A 108 -22.75 11.08 1.47
CA HIS A 108 -23.37 9.89 2.02
C HIS A 108 -23.78 10.02 3.49
N LEU A 109 -23.06 10.76 4.34
CA LEU A 109 -23.49 11.05 5.72
C LEU A 109 -24.79 11.87 5.71
N ASN A 110 -24.87 12.89 4.84
CA ASN A 110 -26.10 13.67 4.66
C ASN A 110 -27.26 12.82 4.12
N ALA A 111 -26.99 11.90 3.19
CA ALA A 111 -27.99 10.96 2.69
C ALA A 111 -28.46 9.98 3.77
N THR A 112 -27.55 9.51 4.62
CA THR A 112 -27.85 8.64 5.77
C THR A 112 -28.83 9.35 6.72
N ARG A 113 -28.58 10.62 7.07
CA ARG A 113 -29.49 11.40 7.92
C ARG A 113 -30.89 11.51 7.32
N ARG A 114 -30.99 11.83 6.02
CA ARG A 114 -32.29 11.90 5.33
C ARG A 114 -33.02 10.55 5.31
N SER A 115 -32.30 9.44 5.09
CA SER A 115 -32.90 8.11 5.12
C SER A 115 -33.38 7.71 6.51
N ILE A 116 -32.68 8.12 7.58
CA ILE A 116 -33.14 7.92 8.96
C ILE A 116 -34.44 8.70 9.20
N ASP A 117 -34.50 9.97 8.80
CA ASP A 117 -35.70 10.82 8.95
C ASP A 117 -36.90 10.26 8.16
N ALA A 118 -36.63 9.63 7.01
CA ALA A 118 -37.63 8.97 6.17
C ALA A 118 -37.98 7.53 6.60
N ALA A 119 -37.35 7.01 7.67
CA ALA A 119 -37.45 5.61 8.10
C ALA A 119 -37.09 4.58 7.00
N ASP A 120 -36.21 4.96 6.07
CA ASP A 120 -35.66 4.11 5.01
C ASP A 120 -34.41 3.37 5.53
N GLY A 121 -34.61 2.17 6.07
CA GLY A 121 -33.54 1.35 6.65
C GLY A 121 -32.49 0.91 5.63
N ASP A 122 -32.90 0.53 4.41
CA ASP A 122 -31.99 0.07 3.37
C ASP A 122 -31.12 1.21 2.84
N GLY A 123 -31.72 2.38 2.60
CA GLY A 123 -30.97 3.58 2.23
C GLY A 123 -30.04 4.05 3.34
N THR A 124 -30.47 3.94 4.61
CA THR A 124 -29.62 4.26 5.77
C THR A 124 -28.37 3.38 5.80
N ALA A 125 -28.54 2.06 5.74
CA ALA A 125 -27.43 1.12 5.77
C ALA A 125 -26.50 1.28 4.55
N ARG A 126 -27.06 1.47 3.34
CA ARG A 126 -26.29 1.68 2.10
C ARG A 126 -25.41 2.93 2.22
N ASN A 127 -26.01 4.07 2.55
CA ASN A 127 -25.29 5.34 2.61
C ASN A 127 -24.24 5.35 3.73
N LEU A 128 -24.59 4.83 4.91
CA LEU A 128 -23.65 4.76 6.02
C LEU A 128 -22.43 3.90 5.69
N ARG A 129 -22.63 2.73 5.05
CA ARG A 129 -21.53 1.86 4.62
C ARG A 129 -20.62 2.52 3.58
N ALA A 130 -21.18 3.26 2.63
CA ALA A 130 -20.41 4.02 1.65
C ALA A 130 -19.56 5.12 2.34
N ALA A 131 -20.15 5.87 3.26
CA ALA A 131 -19.45 6.89 4.04
C ALA A 131 -18.31 6.31 4.88
N GLU A 132 -18.56 5.23 5.62
CA GLU A 132 -17.53 4.55 6.42
C GLU A 132 -16.37 4.03 5.56
N GLY A 133 -16.68 3.47 4.38
CA GLY A 133 -15.65 3.01 3.44
C GLY A 133 -14.77 4.16 2.95
N ALA A 134 -15.37 5.31 2.67
CA ALA A 134 -14.65 6.51 2.24
C ALA A 134 -13.79 7.13 3.36
N VAL A 135 -14.31 7.21 4.58
CA VAL A 135 -13.54 7.64 5.76
C VAL A 135 -12.34 6.71 5.98
N ALA A 136 -12.53 5.39 5.92
CA ALA A 136 -11.44 4.44 6.09
C ALA A 136 -10.34 4.58 5.01
N GLN A 137 -10.72 4.83 3.75
CA GLN A 137 -9.72 5.04 2.70
C GLN A 137 -8.98 6.37 2.83
N ALA A 138 -9.68 7.45 3.18
CA ALA A 138 -9.05 8.73 3.47
C ALA A 138 -8.05 8.60 4.64
N GLU A 139 -8.36 7.79 5.65
CA GLU A 139 -7.46 7.54 6.78
C GLU A 139 -6.17 6.84 6.35
N ILE A 140 -6.23 5.86 5.44
CA ILE A 140 -5.03 5.20 4.91
C ILE A 140 -4.13 6.22 4.21
N LEU A 141 -4.71 7.07 3.35
CA LEU A 141 -3.97 8.08 2.59
C LEU A 141 -3.29 9.10 3.50
N VAL A 142 -4.00 9.60 4.52
CA VAL A 142 -3.48 10.56 5.51
C VAL A 142 -2.38 9.92 6.36
N THR A 143 -2.63 8.70 6.85
CA THR A 143 -1.66 7.94 7.65
C THR A 143 -0.40 7.62 6.85
N GLY A 144 -0.51 7.36 5.54
CA GLY A 144 0.63 7.16 4.65
C GLY A 144 1.57 8.38 4.61
N VAL A 145 1.02 9.59 4.58
CA VAL A 145 1.81 10.85 4.64
C VAL A 145 2.49 11.02 5.99
N GLU A 146 1.77 10.84 7.09
CA GLU A 146 2.30 10.94 8.46
C GLU A 146 3.41 9.91 8.71
N ARG A 147 3.21 8.68 8.22
CA ARG A 147 4.19 7.60 8.29
C ARG A 147 5.43 7.91 7.47
N LEU A 148 5.28 8.36 6.22
CA LEU A 148 6.42 8.75 5.38
C LEU A 148 7.25 9.86 6.03
N ALA A 149 6.61 10.87 6.64
CA ALA A 149 7.31 11.91 7.38
C ALA A 149 8.18 11.35 8.52
N THR A 150 7.69 10.32 9.21
CA THR A 150 8.46 9.64 10.26
C THR A 150 9.59 8.79 9.67
N ARG A 151 9.32 8.02 8.61
CA ARG A 151 10.34 7.20 7.92
C ARG A 151 11.47 8.03 7.33
N LEU A 152 11.19 9.19 6.76
CA LEU A 152 12.22 10.09 6.21
C LEU A 152 13.12 10.69 7.30
N ARG A 153 12.55 11.02 8.47
CA ARG A 153 13.35 11.47 9.63
C ARG A 153 14.23 10.35 10.18
N GLU A 154 13.66 9.15 10.35
CA GLU A 154 14.40 7.95 10.78
C GLU A 154 15.55 7.65 9.81
N ALA A 155 15.25 7.65 8.50
CA ALA A 155 16.23 7.38 7.46
C ALA A 155 17.34 8.45 7.44
N ALA A 156 17.00 9.73 7.50
CA ALA A 156 17.97 10.82 7.53
C ALA A 156 18.93 10.71 8.74
N ALA A 157 18.42 10.35 9.92
CA ALA A 157 19.25 10.13 11.10
C ALA A 157 20.17 8.90 10.96
N LEU A 158 19.76 7.89 10.19
CA LEU A 158 20.48 6.64 10.02
C LEU A 158 21.57 6.71 8.93
N VAL A 159 21.43 7.59 7.92
CA VAL A 159 22.37 7.70 6.79
C VAL A 159 23.83 7.85 7.22
N PRO A 160 24.22 8.74 8.15
CA PRO A 160 25.62 8.88 8.56
C PRO A 160 26.20 7.59 9.15
N ALA A 161 25.46 6.91 10.02
CA ALA A 161 25.90 5.66 10.63
C ALA A 161 25.97 4.52 9.61
N ALA A 162 25.06 4.48 8.64
CA ALA A 162 25.09 3.52 7.53
C ALA A 162 26.31 3.73 6.63
N LEU A 163 26.71 4.98 6.35
CA LEU A 163 27.93 5.30 5.60
C LEU A 163 29.18 4.78 6.33
N THR A 164 29.33 5.08 7.62
CA THR A 164 30.46 4.57 8.43
C THR A 164 30.46 3.04 8.49
N GLY A 165 29.28 2.44 8.68
CA GLY A 165 29.14 0.98 8.68
C GLY A 165 29.53 0.36 7.33
N ALA A 166 29.18 0.99 6.22
CA ALA A 166 29.55 0.55 4.88
C ALA A 166 31.06 0.66 4.62
N GLU A 167 31.69 1.76 5.02
CA GLU A 167 33.15 1.94 4.91
C GLU A 167 33.93 0.86 5.67
N ALA A 168 33.46 0.49 6.86
CA ALA A 168 34.05 -0.57 7.67
C ALA A 168 33.95 -1.94 6.96
N GLU A 169 32.83 -2.23 6.30
CA GLU A 169 32.64 -3.47 5.53
C GLU A 169 33.49 -3.49 4.25
N LEU A 170 33.62 -2.36 3.54
CA LEU A 170 34.52 -2.26 2.39
C LEU A 170 35.98 -2.48 2.81
N THR A 171 36.38 -1.88 3.93
CA THR A 171 37.71 -2.12 4.52
C THR A 171 37.88 -3.59 4.87
N ALA A 172 36.87 -4.23 5.48
CA ALA A 172 36.89 -5.65 5.78
C ALA A 172 37.05 -6.54 4.54
N ALA A 173 36.32 -6.23 3.46
CA ALA A 173 36.44 -6.92 2.17
C ALA A 173 37.84 -6.80 1.56
N ARG A 174 38.46 -5.61 1.61
CA ARG A 174 39.85 -5.39 1.14
C ARG A 174 40.87 -6.26 1.88
N HIS A 175 40.61 -6.58 3.15
CA HIS A 175 41.44 -7.48 3.97
C HIS A 175 41.10 -8.97 3.78
N GLY A 176 40.39 -9.33 2.70
CA GLY A 176 40.08 -10.71 2.37
C GLY A 176 39.02 -11.36 3.27
N ARG A 177 38.26 -10.58 4.05
CA ARG A 177 37.22 -11.12 4.96
C ARG A 177 35.85 -11.31 4.30
N SER A 178 35.81 -11.36 2.97
CA SER A 178 34.60 -11.70 2.20
C SER A 178 34.26 -13.17 2.40
N ARG A 179 32.97 -13.50 2.56
CA ARG A 179 32.49 -14.89 2.65
C ARG A 179 32.43 -15.56 1.27
N ALA A 180 32.33 -14.76 0.21
CA ALA A 180 32.34 -15.23 -1.16
C ALA A 180 33.78 -15.29 -1.72
N SER A 181 34.16 -16.44 -2.28
CA SER A 181 35.40 -16.60 -3.05
C SER A 181 35.25 -15.94 -4.43
N LEU A 182 35.40 -14.62 -4.46
CA LEU A 182 35.36 -13.84 -5.69
C LEU A 182 36.75 -13.82 -6.35
N ALA A 183 36.78 -13.86 -7.69
CA ALA A 183 38.01 -13.58 -8.41
C ALA A 183 38.49 -12.16 -8.08
N THR A 184 39.81 -11.96 -7.97
CA THR A 184 40.39 -10.67 -7.54
C THR A 184 39.89 -9.48 -8.36
N GLY A 185 39.76 -9.65 -9.69
CA GLY A 185 39.22 -8.61 -10.57
C GLY A 185 37.76 -8.25 -10.29
N GLU A 186 36.93 -9.26 -9.97
CA GLU A 186 35.52 -9.04 -9.62
C GLU A 186 35.38 -8.35 -8.26
N LEU A 187 36.16 -8.76 -7.26
CA LEU A 187 36.18 -8.10 -5.96
C LEU A 187 36.58 -6.61 -6.09
N ASN A 188 37.64 -6.33 -6.85
CA ASN A 188 38.09 -4.96 -7.10
C ASN A 188 37.03 -4.11 -7.80
N ALA A 189 36.33 -4.66 -8.79
CA ALA A 189 35.24 -3.97 -9.47
C ALA A 189 34.06 -3.67 -8.53
N ARG A 190 33.68 -4.61 -7.67
CA ARG A 190 32.61 -4.41 -6.68
C ARG A 190 33.00 -3.38 -5.62
N LEU A 191 34.25 -3.40 -5.14
CA LEU A 191 34.79 -2.41 -4.21
C LEU A 191 34.78 -1.00 -4.82
N ALA A 192 35.31 -0.84 -6.04
CA ALA A 192 35.33 0.46 -6.72
C ALA A 192 33.92 1.01 -6.95
N HIS A 193 32.96 0.15 -7.33
CA HIS A 193 31.56 0.54 -7.44
C HIS A 193 30.99 0.99 -6.09
N ALA A 194 31.23 0.24 -5.01
CA ALA A 194 30.73 0.59 -3.69
C ALA A 194 31.34 1.91 -3.18
N ASP A 195 32.65 2.11 -3.35
CA ASP A 195 33.32 3.38 -3.02
C ASP A 195 32.67 4.57 -3.74
N GLY A 196 32.42 4.43 -5.05
CA GLY A 196 31.75 5.47 -5.85
C GLY A 196 30.33 5.77 -5.35
N VAL A 197 29.55 4.75 -4.99
CA VAL A 197 28.22 4.93 -4.42
C VAL A 197 28.28 5.65 -3.07
N LEU A 198 29.18 5.25 -2.17
CA LEU A 198 29.32 5.90 -0.86
C LEU A 198 29.81 7.35 -1.01
N ALA A 199 30.71 7.62 -1.96
CA ALA A 199 31.15 8.97 -2.26
C ALA A 199 30.00 9.86 -2.75
N ALA A 200 29.20 9.39 -3.71
CA ALA A 200 28.03 10.13 -4.19
C ALA A 200 27.01 10.42 -3.06
N VAL A 201 26.74 9.45 -2.18
CA VAL A 201 25.83 9.68 -1.04
C VAL A 201 26.41 10.68 -0.03
N ARG A 202 27.74 10.70 0.19
CA ARG A 202 28.39 11.73 1.04
C ARG A 202 28.29 13.12 0.41
N GLU A 203 28.47 13.23 -0.89
CA GLU A 203 28.30 14.49 -1.63
C GLU A 203 26.86 15.01 -1.52
N GLU A 204 25.86 14.15 -1.68
CA GLU A 204 24.46 14.51 -1.47
C GLU A 204 24.16 14.94 -0.02
N LEU A 205 24.70 14.21 0.97
CA LEU A 205 24.49 14.49 2.39
C LEU A 205 25.09 15.83 2.83
N THR A 206 26.25 16.19 2.29
CA THR A 206 26.98 17.43 2.62
C THR A 206 26.66 18.58 1.66
N GLY A 207 25.97 18.29 0.56
CA GLY A 207 25.58 19.24 -0.45
C GLY A 207 24.49 20.20 0.03
N ALA A 208 24.31 21.28 -0.74
CA ALA A 208 23.27 22.28 -0.49
C ALA A 208 21.88 21.85 -1.00
N LEU A 209 21.81 20.81 -1.84
CA LEU A 209 20.56 20.34 -2.45
C LEU A 209 19.86 19.30 -1.57
N PRO A 210 18.51 19.33 -1.49
CA PRO A 210 17.75 18.27 -0.85
C PRO A 210 18.04 16.90 -1.48
N TYR A 211 18.15 15.87 -0.64
CA TYR A 211 18.35 14.49 -1.06
C TYR A 211 17.21 13.60 -0.55
N ASP A 212 17.16 12.35 -1.01
CA ASP A 212 16.23 11.32 -0.56
C ASP A 212 16.94 10.35 0.40
N PRO A 213 16.65 10.42 1.72
CA PRO A 213 17.31 9.56 2.70
C PRO A 213 16.99 8.07 2.54
N LEU A 214 15.78 7.71 2.07
CA LEU A 214 15.41 6.32 1.89
C LEU A 214 16.12 5.73 0.67
N ASP A 215 16.26 6.51 -0.40
CA ASP A 215 17.08 6.11 -1.55
C ASP A 215 18.58 6.03 -1.21
N ALA A 216 19.09 7.00 -0.43
CA ALA A 216 20.48 6.96 0.05
C ALA A 216 20.77 5.67 0.85
N LEU A 217 19.92 5.32 1.81
CA LEU A 217 20.07 4.07 2.57
C LEU A 217 20.02 2.84 1.65
N ARG A 218 19.08 2.82 0.70
CA ARG A 218 18.92 1.73 -0.28
C ARG A 218 20.17 1.55 -1.14
N ARG A 219 20.78 2.65 -1.59
CA ARG A 219 22.03 2.62 -2.36
C ARG A 219 23.20 2.14 -1.51
N ILE A 220 23.35 2.64 -0.28
CA ILE A 220 24.39 2.19 0.66
C ILE A 220 24.29 0.69 0.91
N THR A 221 23.12 0.20 1.33
CA THR A 221 22.95 -1.20 1.71
C THR A 221 23.15 -2.13 0.52
N ARG A 222 22.65 -1.75 -0.67
CA ARG A 222 22.82 -2.52 -1.91
C ARG A 222 24.27 -2.58 -2.39
N ALA A 223 25.02 -1.49 -2.22
CA ALA A 223 26.44 -1.46 -2.59
C ALA A 223 27.26 -2.46 -1.77
N VAL A 224 26.96 -2.57 -0.46
CA VAL A 224 27.70 -3.44 0.47
C VAL A 224 27.22 -4.89 0.44
N ASP A 225 25.93 -5.17 0.26
CA ASP A 225 25.39 -6.54 0.18
C ASP A 225 26.14 -7.41 -0.84
N ARG A 226 26.55 -6.79 -1.96
CA ARG A 226 27.32 -7.44 -3.03
C ARG A 226 28.71 -7.92 -2.60
N LEU A 227 29.24 -7.46 -1.48
CA LEU A 227 30.57 -7.86 -0.97
C LEU A 227 30.51 -9.06 -0.03
N ASP A 228 29.32 -9.51 0.39
CA ASP A 228 29.08 -10.68 1.25
C ASP A 228 30.01 -10.76 2.49
N VAL A 229 30.21 -9.62 3.15
CA VAL A 229 31.06 -9.54 4.37
C VAL A 229 30.24 -9.79 5.64
N GLY A 230 28.98 -9.34 5.63
CA GLY A 230 27.90 -9.75 6.54
C GLY A 230 28.14 -9.53 8.04
N ARG A 231 28.48 -8.29 8.48
CA ARG A 231 28.72 -8.00 9.92
C ARG A 231 28.13 -6.68 10.45
N SER A 232 27.52 -5.83 9.65
CA SER A 232 27.08 -4.51 10.10
C SER A 232 25.59 -4.48 10.46
N GLY A 233 25.28 -4.52 11.77
CA GLY A 233 23.91 -4.40 12.27
C GLY A 233 23.22 -3.08 11.91
N VAL A 234 23.99 -2.00 11.67
CA VAL A 234 23.43 -0.74 11.18
C VAL A 234 22.97 -0.85 9.72
N LEU A 235 23.68 -1.61 8.88
CA LEU A 235 23.26 -1.88 7.49
C LEU A 235 22.04 -2.79 7.44
N ASP A 236 21.96 -3.79 8.33
CA ASP A 236 20.75 -4.60 8.47
C ASP A 236 19.55 -3.74 8.88
N THR A 237 19.73 -2.84 9.85
CA THR A 237 18.70 -1.90 10.31
C THR A 237 18.25 -0.98 9.17
N ALA A 238 19.20 -0.44 8.40
CA ALA A 238 18.91 0.41 7.25
C ALA A 238 18.14 -0.35 6.16
N ALA A 239 18.58 -1.55 5.81
CA ALA A 239 17.91 -2.39 4.82
C ALA A 239 16.48 -2.75 5.26
N LEU A 240 16.29 -3.11 6.53
CA LEU A 240 14.98 -3.39 7.12
C LEU A 240 14.05 -2.17 7.07
N LEU A 241 14.55 -0.97 7.40
CA LEU A 241 13.77 0.27 7.34
C LEU A 241 13.27 0.55 5.91
N VAL A 242 14.16 0.42 4.92
CA VAL A 242 13.81 0.60 3.50
C VAL A 242 12.77 -0.43 3.05
N ALA A 243 13.00 -1.71 3.36
CA ALA A 243 12.10 -2.79 2.98
C ALA A 243 10.70 -2.63 3.57
N ARG A 244 10.61 -2.31 4.88
CA ARG A 244 9.33 -2.06 5.56
C ARG A 244 8.60 -0.88 4.95
N THR A 245 9.31 0.22 4.69
CA THR A 245 8.71 1.40 4.07
C THR A 245 8.16 1.10 2.68
N SER A 246 8.87 0.32 1.86
CA SER A 246 8.39 -0.09 0.53
C SER A 246 7.18 -1.02 0.62
N LEU A 247 7.16 -1.98 1.57
CA LEU A 247 6.02 -2.88 1.79
C LEU A 247 4.78 -2.12 2.24
N GLU A 248 4.93 -1.27 3.25
CA GLU A 248 3.86 -0.40 3.78
C GLU A 248 3.28 0.50 2.67
N SER A 249 4.15 1.11 1.87
CA SER A 249 3.78 1.97 0.74
C SER A 249 3.05 1.21 -0.38
N ALA A 250 3.46 -0.03 -0.67
CA ALA A 250 2.78 -0.86 -1.66
C ALA A 250 1.40 -1.33 -1.15
N ASP A 251 1.31 -1.69 0.14
CA ASP A 251 0.07 -2.14 0.77
C ASP A 251 -1.00 -1.04 0.83
N ASP A 252 -0.62 0.18 1.22
CA ASP A 252 -1.52 1.34 1.17
C ASP A 252 -2.05 1.54 -0.24
N PHE A 253 -1.16 1.55 -1.24
CA PHE A 253 -1.53 1.80 -2.63
C PHE A 253 -2.50 0.74 -3.16
N VAL A 254 -2.21 -0.54 -2.90
CA VAL A 254 -3.08 -1.66 -3.30
C VAL A 254 -4.43 -1.56 -2.60
N THR A 255 -4.46 -1.19 -1.31
CA THR A 255 -5.69 -1.12 -0.52
C THR A 255 -6.61 0.01 -0.99
N VAL A 256 -6.06 1.21 -1.26
CA VAL A 256 -6.86 2.37 -1.68
C VAL A 256 -7.25 2.33 -3.16
N HIS A 257 -6.66 1.43 -3.96
CA HIS A 257 -6.99 1.21 -5.38
C HIS A 257 -7.45 -0.22 -5.70
N ARG A 258 -7.96 -0.94 -4.70
CA ARG A 258 -8.36 -2.36 -4.84
C ARG A 258 -9.49 -2.63 -5.85
N GLY A 259 -10.16 -1.61 -6.37
CA GLY A 259 -11.13 -1.76 -7.47
C GLY A 259 -10.43 -1.95 -8.82
N ALA A 260 -9.24 -1.36 -9.00
CA ALA A 260 -8.49 -1.41 -10.25
C ALA A 260 -7.27 -2.36 -10.22
N VAL A 261 -6.67 -2.59 -9.06
CA VAL A 261 -5.44 -3.38 -8.95
C VAL A 261 -5.71 -4.87 -9.20
N GLY A 262 -4.96 -5.48 -10.12
CA GLY A 262 -5.10 -6.87 -10.54
C GLY A 262 -4.50 -7.90 -9.56
N PRO A 263 -4.74 -9.19 -9.82
CA PRO A 263 -4.29 -10.28 -8.95
C PRO A 263 -2.77 -10.44 -8.91
N GLU A 264 -2.06 -10.07 -9.97
CA GLU A 264 -0.60 -10.22 -10.07
C GLU A 264 0.13 -9.33 -9.06
N ALA A 265 -0.23 -8.05 -9.01
CA ALA A 265 0.30 -7.10 -8.02
C ALA A 265 0.02 -7.58 -6.59
N ARG A 266 -1.22 -8.04 -6.31
CA ARG A 266 -1.64 -8.53 -4.99
C ARG A 266 -0.87 -9.78 -4.57
N ALA A 267 -0.69 -10.74 -5.49
CA ALA A 267 0.02 -11.97 -5.22
C ALA A 267 1.49 -11.69 -4.90
N LEU A 268 2.14 -10.82 -5.70
CA LEU A 268 3.53 -10.44 -5.47
C LEU A 268 3.72 -9.72 -4.14
N LEU A 269 2.83 -8.78 -3.79
CA LEU A 269 2.87 -8.10 -2.50
C LEU A 269 2.66 -9.09 -1.33
N SER A 270 1.70 -10.01 -1.45
CA SER A 270 1.45 -11.03 -0.43
C SER A 270 2.65 -11.96 -0.24
N GLU A 271 3.34 -12.33 -1.31
CA GLU A 271 4.57 -13.12 -1.24
C GLU A 271 5.72 -12.34 -0.58
N ALA A 272 5.89 -11.07 -0.94
CA ALA A 272 6.88 -10.19 -0.32
C ALA A 272 6.64 -10.03 1.18
N ALA A 273 5.39 -9.82 1.60
CA ALA A 273 5.01 -9.63 3.00
C ALA A 273 5.12 -10.91 3.86
N ARG A 274 4.95 -12.10 3.26
CA ARG A 274 5.08 -13.39 3.98
C ARG A 274 6.52 -13.84 4.16
N THR A 275 7.45 -13.30 3.37
CA THR A 275 8.85 -13.72 3.41
C THR A 275 9.51 -13.08 4.65
N PRO A 276 10.01 -13.88 5.60
CA PRO A 276 10.63 -13.33 6.80
C PRO A 276 11.88 -12.55 6.42
N VAL A 277 11.92 -11.29 6.83
CA VAL A 277 13.05 -10.40 6.51
C VAL A 277 14.14 -10.61 7.56
N ALA A 278 15.04 -11.56 7.30
CA ALA A 278 16.20 -11.86 8.14
C ALA A 278 17.51 -11.43 7.45
N GLY A 279 18.11 -10.34 7.94
CA GLY A 279 19.35 -9.76 7.40
C GLY A 279 19.14 -8.90 6.14
N ALA A 280 20.20 -8.19 5.75
CA ALA A 280 20.19 -7.23 4.64
C ALA A 280 19.71 -7.84 3.29
N ARG A 281 20.09 -9.08 2.99
CA ARG A 281 19.72 -9.70 1.71
C ARG A 281 18.22 -9.94 1.59
N ALA A 282 17.61 -10.55 2.60
CA ALA A 282 16.16 -10.76 2.62
C ALA A 282 15.40 -9.41 2.58
N ALA A 283 15.95 -8.37 3.22
CA ALA A 283 15.39 -7.03 3.17
C ALA A 283 15.43 -6.43 1.76
N PHE A 284 16.54 -6.61 1.04
CA PHE A 284 16.66 -6.17 -0.35
C PHE A 284 15.67 -6.89 -1.28
N GLU A 285 15.50 -8.20 -1.10
CA GLU A 285 14.55 -9.00 -1.88
C GLU A 285 13.11 -8.55 -1.62
N ALA A 286 12.74 -8.36 -0.34
CA ALA A 286 11.42 -7.84 0.05
C ALA A 286 11.17 -6.42 -0.51
N ASP A 287 12.16 -5.54 -0.41
CA ASP A 287 12.09 -4.18 -0.98
C ASP A 287 11.86 -4.21 -2.50
N THR A 288 12.61 -5.06 -3.20
CA THR A 288 12.51 -5.18 -4.66
C THR A 288 11.14 -5.73 -5.07
N ALA A 289 10.65 -6.76 -4.38
CA ALA A 289 9.34 -7.34 -4.62
C ALA A 289 8.21 -6.34 -4.32
N ALA A 290 8.29 -5.58 -3.22
CA ALA A 290 7.31 -4.57 -2.86
C ALA A 290 7.21 -3.46 -3.91
N ARG A 291 8.34 -2.94 -4.40
CA ARG A 291 8.34 -1.93 -5.47
C ARG A 291 7.83 -2.49 -6.80
N ALA A 292 8.16 -3.73 -7.13
CA ALA A 292 7.64 -4.38 -8.33
C ALA A 292 6.11 -4.56 -8.25
N ALA A 293 5.60 -4.96 -7.08
CA ALA A 293 4.16 -5.06 -6.83
C ALA A 293 3.46 -3.69 -6.95
N ARG A 294 4.04 -2.64 -6.35
CA ARG A 294 3.53 -1.28 -6.49
C ARG A 294 3.54 -0.81 -7.94
N GLY A 295 4.62 -1.04 -8.68
CA GLY A 295 4.71 -0.66 -10.09
C GLY A 295 3.71 -1.40 -10.99
N LEU A 296 3.37 -2.66 -10.67
CA LEU A 296 2.26 -3.38 -11.30
C LEU A 296 0.92 -2.72 -10.96
N ALA A 297 0.66 -2.48 -9.68
CA ALA A 297 -0.58 -1.84 -9.22
C ALA A 297 -0.80 -0.46 -9.86
N GLU A 298 0.25 0.36 -9.96
CA GLU A 298 0.19 1.66 -10.63
C GLU A 298 -0.10 1.55 -12.13
N ARG A 299 0.42 0.51 -12.80
CA ARG A 299 0.07 0.23 -14.20
C ARG A 299 -1.39 -0.18 -14.33
N ASP A 300 -1.88 -1.02 -13.43
CA ASP A 300 -3.28 -1.46 -13.42
C ASP A 300 -4.22 -0.27 -13.24
N VAL A 301 -3.94 0.64 -12.29
CA VAL A 301 -4.72 1.87 -12.08
C VAL A 301 -4.71 2.76 -13.31
N ARG A 302 -3.54 2.97 -13.93
CA ARG A 302 -3.45 3.75 -15.18
C ARG A 302 -4.20 3.11 -16.34
N ALA A 303 -4.11 1.78 -16.48
CA ALA A 303 -4.79 1.04 -17.54
C ALA A 303 -6.30 0.98 -17.33
N HIS A 304 -6.76 0.97 -16.09
CA HIS A 304 -8.17 1.06 -15.75
C HIS A 304 -8.78 2.43 -16.13
N GLY A 305 -7.97 3.50 -16.06
CA GLY A 305 -8.39 4.85 -16.40
C GLY A 305 -9.33 5.46 -15.35
N THR A 306 -10.03 6.53 -15.73
CA THR A 306 -11.03 7.17 -14.87
C THR A 306 -12.39 6.51 -15.10
N PRO A 307 -12.91 5.72 -14.14
CA PRO A 307 -14.24 5.14 -14.29
C PRO A 307 -15.29 6.25 -14.19
N TYR A 308 -16.36 6.15 -14.98
CA TYR A 308 -17.44 7.15 -15.04
C TYR A 308 -16.96 8.58 -15.36
N PRO A 309 -16.28 8.81 -16.50
CA PRO A 309 -15.71 10.12 -16.82
C PRO A 309 -16.75 11.24 -16.95
N ASP A 310 -18.00 10.89 -17.30
CA ASP A 310 -19.09 11.83 -17.50
C ASP A 310 -19.96 12.07 -16.25
N THR A 311 -19.60 11.47 -15.11
CA THR A 311 -20.39 11.61 -13.89
C THR A 311 -20.19 12.98 -13.24
N THR A 312 -21.30 13.56 -12.78
CA THR A 312 -21.29 14.75 -11.91
C THR A 312 -21.20 14.39 -10.43
N THR A 313 -21.23 13.09 -10.10
CA THR A 313 -21.18 12.62 -8.71
C THR A 313 -19.77 12.76 -8.16
N ILE A 314 -19.61 13.71 -7.24
CA ILE A 314 -18.31 14.04 -6.62
C ILE A 314 -17.73 12.82 -5.92
N GLY A 315 -16.47 12.50 -6.24
CA GLY A 315 -15.72 11.41 -5.60
C GLY A 315 -16.12 10.00 -6.05
N LEU A 316 -17.08 9.85 -6.95
CA LEU A 316 -17.52 8.55 -7.47
C LEU A 316 -16.40 7.75 -8.15
N PRO A 317 -15.60 8.33 -9.08
CA PRO A 317 -14.53 7.58 -9.73
C PRO A 317 -13.54 7.00 -8.73
N GLY A 318 -13.19 7.79 -7.72
CA GLY A 318 -12.33 7.34 -6.65
C GLY A 318 -12.96 6.27 -5.76
N ALA A 319 -14.24 6.41 -5.40
CA ALA A 319 -14.96 5.40 -4.63
C ALA A 319 -14.99 4.03 -5.33
N VAL A 320 -15.13 4.03 -6.66
CA VAL A 320 -15.05 2.83 -7.51
C VAL A 320 -13.63 2.29 -7.59
N LEU A 321 -12.64 3.14 -7.90
CA LEU A 321 -11.22 2.74 -7.94
C LEU A 321 -10.78 2.12 -6.60
N GLY A 322 -11.29 2.65 -5.49
CA GLY A 322 -11.04 2.13 -4.16
C GLY A 322 -11.88 0.91 -3.77
N GLY A 323 -12.81 0.46 -4.61
CA GLY A 323 -13.73 -0.63 -4.26
C GLY A 323 -14.55 -0.32 -3.01
N ILE A 324 -14.86 0.96 -2.74
CA ILE A 324 -15.91 1.35 -1.81
C ILE A 324 -17.25 0.98 -2.43
N LEU A 325 -17.40 1.20 -3.73
CA LEU A 325 -18.53 0.76 -4.55
C LEU A 325 -18.12 -0.37 -5.49
N LEU A 326 -19.07 -1.23 -5.88
CA LEU A 326 -18.80 -2.43 -6.69
C LEU A 326 -18.78 -2.21 -8.21
N ALA A 327 -19.12 -1.00 -8.69
CA ALA A 327 -19.17 -0.63 -10.11
C ALA A 327 -20.14 -1.50 -10.94
N GLU A 328 -21.25 -1.91 -10.32
CA GLU A 328 -22.25 -2.77 -10.97
C GLU A 328 -23.33 -1.97 -11.71
N ASP A 329 -23.50 -0.68 -11.39
CA ASP A 329 -24.55 0.19 -11.90
C ASP A 329 -23.99 1.56 -12.40
N PRO A 330 -24.79 2.37 -13.13
CA PRO A 330 -24.39 3.71 -13.58
C PRO A 330 -24.01 4.71 -12.47
N ASP A 331 -24.53 4.50 -11.24
CA ASP A 331 -24.20 5.31 -10.04
C ASP A 331 -23.01 4.73 -9.25
N GLY A 332 -22.29 3.74 -9.81
CA GLY A 332 -21.25 2.97 -9.13
C GLY A 332 -21.77 1.75 -8.38
N GLY A 333 -23.08 1.59 -8.25
CA GLY A 333 -23.72 0.43 -7.63
C GLY A 333 -23.65 0.42 -6.09
N PRO A 334 -23.83 -0.76 -5.47
CA PRO A 334 -23.87 -0.86 -4.02
C PRO A 334 -22.48 -0.70 -3.41
N PRO A 335 -22.40 -0.22 -2.15
CA PRO A 335 -21.17 -0.26 -1.40
C PRO A 335 -20.76 -1.70 -1.12
N ALA A 336 -19.45 -1.95 -1.15
CA ALA A 336 -18.89 -3.22 -0.72
C ALA A 336 -19.17 -3.44 0.77
N THR A 337 -19.88 -4.52 1.06
CA THR A 337 -20.21 -4.95 2.44
C THR A 337 -19.41 -6.19 2.83
N PHE A 338 -19.27 -6.40 4.15
CA PHE A 338 -18.62 -7.60 4.66
C PHE A 338 -19.40 -8.84 4.24
N GLY A 339 -18.72 -9.85 3.73
CA GLY A 339 -19.33 -11.06 3.23
C GLY A 339 -18.48 -11.70 2.15
N GLY A 340 -18.79 -12.94 1.84
CA GLY A 340 -18.27 -13.62 0.66
C GLY A 340 -18.92 -13.12 -0.64
N PRO A 341 -18.66 -13.82 -1.76
CA PRO A 341 -19.19 -13.43 -3.07
C PRO A 341 -20.71 -13.32 -3.13
N ALA A 342 -21.46 -14.07 -2.29
CA ALA A 342 -22.92 -14.07 -2.35
C ALA A 342 -23.54 -12.86 -1.65
N THR A 343 -22.91 -12.33 -0.60
CA THR A 343 -23.53 -11.28 0.23
C THR A 343 -22.82 -9.92 0.16
N ARG A 344 -21.62 -9.82 -0.42
CA ARG A 344 -20.85 -8.56 -0.48
C ARG A 344 -21.59 -7.39 -1.15
N GLY A 345 -22.52 -7.69 -2.07
CA GLY A 345 -23.35 -6.72 -2.79
C GLY A 345 -24.79 -6.62 -2.27
N ARG A 346 -25.12 -7.18 -1.10
CA ARG A 346 -26.52 -7.28 -0.60
C ARG A 346 -27.26 -5.96 -0.41
N ARG A 347 -26.54 -4.83 -0.42
CA ARG A 347 -27.10 -3.47 -0.34
C ARG A 347 -27.44 -2.89 -1.74
N HIS A 348 -27.51 -3.77 -2.74
CA HIS A 348 -27.99 -3.44 -4.08
C HIS A 348 -29.48 -3.12 -4.01
N VAL A 349 -29.84 -1.93 -4.49
CA VAL A 349 -31.26 -1.57 -4.64
C VAL A 349 -31.68 -2.07 -6.01
N ARG A 350 -32.39 -3.20 -6.04
CA ARG A 350 -33.01 -3.69 -7.28
C ARG A 350 -34.00 -2.61 -7.74
N ALA A 351 -33.81 -2.04 -8.92
CA ALA A 351 -34.82 -1.15 -9.50
C ALA A 351 -36.17 -1.91 -9.55
N PRO A 352 -37.31 -1.28 -9.21
CA PRO A 352 -38.60 -1.88 -9.48
C PRO A 352 -38.70 -2.15 -10.98
N GLY A 353 -38.92 -3.41 -11.34
CA GLY A 353 -39.14 -3.84 -12.72
C GLY A 353 -40.51 -3.42 -13.25
#